data_AF-A0A504UGC8-F1
#
_entry.id   AF-A0A504UGC8-F1
#
_cell.length_a   1.000
_cell.length_b   1.000
_cell.length_c   1.000
_cell.angle_alpha   90.00
_cell.angle_beta   90.00
_cell.angle_gamma   90.00
#
_symmetry.space_group_name_H-M   'P 1'
#
loop_
_entity.id
_entity.type
_entity.pdbx_description
1 polymer ?
#
loop_
_entity_poly.entity_id
_entity_poly.type
_entity_poly.pdbx_seq_one_letter_code
_entity_poly.pdbx_strand_id
1 'polypeptide(L)'
;MMALAATSLATAGASWAQSVYDYRRSQTLLVSPEGDILDYIPEQGDVVISRDRMGRTVLFDRFGNLVATEIPAESYYPPAREDQARALPGVVDPYSDPYRGGPAQQPRGWDDDVTTASIPDALPGDGQPLDGSPSDMPYGGPDVAPPSDAAPQRIVTPEIPVKSNLSRLEITALQVFLDREGVSPGVIDGKMGQNVNKAIVAWEKMTGETLDPNNAEDILERLRLSGGLAITSYTITAGDAAGPYVAAIPEDYSHKAQLPAMAYTSTVEMLAEKFHMDEGYLRELNPGVDFTIPGTMIKVIDPGPAKTGSVARIVADKALKQVFAYGADGNLVAAYPASIGSTDTPSPSGTVTIERIALNPGYTYNPKVNFQQGANDKILQIPPGPNGPVGTVWLALSKPTYGIHGTPEPSKIGRTQSHGCIRLTNWDATELAKMVKAGVTVEFVD
;
A
#
# COMPACT_ATOMS: atom_id res chain seq x y z
N MET A 1 62.59 -61.10 -8.90
CA MET A 1 63.49 -60.48 -9.89
C MET A 1 62.65 -59.49 -10.70
N MET A 2 63.04 -58.20 -10.67
CA MET A 2 62.62 -57.08 -11.55
C MET A 2 61.14 -56.65 -11.58
N ALA A 3 60.76 -55.37 -11.65
CA ALA A 3 61.43 -54.07 -11.51
C ALA A 3 60.35 -52.95 -11.39
N LEU A 4 60.78 -51.80 -10.88
CA LEU A 4 60.04 -50.56 -10.57
C LEU A 4 59.28 -49.91 -11.75
N ALA A 5 58.23 -49.16 -11.43
CA ALA A 5 58.05 -47.79 -11.91
C ALA A 5 57.17 -46.98 -10.94
N ALA A 6 57.70 -45.86 -10.44
CA ALA A 6 56.98 -44.84 -9.68
C ALA A 6 56.47 -43.76 -10.64
N THR A 7 55.26 -43.26 -10.43
CA THR A 7 54.74 -42.07 -11.11
C THR A 7 54.10 -41.13 -10.10
N SER A 8 54.75 -39.97 -9.95
CA SER A 8 54.26 -38.77 -9.30
C SER A 8 53.21 -38.07 -10.16
N LEU A 9 52.10 -37.64 -9.57
CA LEU A 9 51.18 -36.65 -10.16
C LEU A 9 50.95 -35.54 -9.13
N ALA A 10 51.33 -34.33 -9.51
CA ALA A 10 51.07 -33.09 -8.81
C ALA A 10 49.98 -32.30 -9.55
N THR A 11 49.25 -31.48 -8.79
CA THR A 11 48.35 -30.37 -9.21
C THR A 11 47.02 -30.80 -9.86
N ALA A 12 45.88 -30.12 -9.70
CA ALA A 12 45.58 -28.77 -9.23
C ALA A 12 44.17 -28.74 -8.62
N GLY A 13 43.92 -27.79 -7.72
CA GLY A 13 42.58 -27.48 -7.22
C GLY A 13 41.70 -26.92 -8.34
N ALA A 14 40.47 -27.41 -8.44
CA ALA A 14 39.47 -26.87 -9.36
C ALA A 14 38.78 -25.68 -8.70
N SER A 15 39.29 -24.48 -8.98
CA SER A 15 38.53 -23.24 -8.93
C SER A 15 37.48 -23.27 -10.04
N TRP A 16 36.20 -23.32 -9.70
CA TRP A 16 35.12 -23.14 -10.67
C TRP A 16 34.97 -21.65 -10.97
N ALA A 17 35.23 -21.29 -12.23
CA ALA A 17 35.12 -19.96 -12.77
C ALA A 17 33.64 -19.54 -12.82
N GLN A 18 33.34 -18.32 -12.37
CA GLN A 18 32.10 -17.61 -12.63
C GLN A 18 31.93 -17.48 -14.15
N SER A 19 30.90 -18.11 -14.70
CA SER A 19 30.46 -17.85 -16.07
C SER A 19 29.77 -16.49 -16.10
N VAL A 20 30.41 -15.52 -16.75
CA VAL A 20 29.82 -14.25 -17.16
C VAL A 20 28.60 -14.55 -18.03
N TYR A 21 27.40 -14.18 -17.58
CA TYR A 21 26.16 -14.34 -18.33
C TYR A 21 26.15 -13.35 -19.51
N ASP A 22 26.10 -13.88 -20.73
CA ASP A 22 26.00 -13.12 -21.97
C ASP A 22 24.53 -12.75 -22.23
N TYR A 23 24.22 -11.45 -22.08
CA TYR A 23 22.88 -10.84 -22.09
C TYR A 23 22.07 -11.05 -23.39
N ARG A 24 22.64 -11.68 -24.42
CA ARG A 24 22.04 -11.83 -25.75
C ARG A 24 21.54 -13.24 -26.09
N ARG A 25 21.61 -14.21 -25.17
CA ARG A 25 21.23 -15.61 -25.48
C ARG A 25 20.31 -16.32 -24.48
N SER A 26 19.91 -15.72 -23.36
CA SER A 26 18.82 -16.29 -22.55
C SER A 26 17.46 -15.82 -23.06
N GLN A 27 16.54 -16.75 -23.32
CA GLN A 27 15.17 -16.45 -23.76
C GLN A 27 14.30 -15.88 -22.63
N THR A 28 14.82 -15.82 -21.40
CA THR A 28 14.12 -15.38 -20.20
C THR A 28 14.98 -14.43 -19.35
N LEU A 29 14.31 -13.51 -18.66
CA LEU A 29 14.85 -12.47 -17.78
C LEU A 29 14.21 -12.62 -16.41
N LEU A 30 14.96 -12.40 -15.34
CA LEU A 30 14.42 -12.28 -13.99
C LEU A 30 14.12 -10.81 -13.72
N VAL A 31 12.85 -10.47 -13.47
CA VAL A 31 12.39 -9.09 -13.24
C VAL A 31 11.85 -8.96 -11.83
N SER A 32 12.37 -7.99 -11.06
CA SER A 32 11.92 -7.69 -9.70
C SER A 32 10.49 -7.10 -9.69
N PRO A 33 9.82 -7.07 -8.52
CA PRO A 33 8.54 -6.37 -8.38
C PRO A 33 8.57 -4.90 -8.81
N GLU A 34 9.72 -4.25 -8.67
CA GLU A 34 9.98 -2.85 -9.05
C GLU A 34 10.23 -2.67 -10.55
N GLY A 35 10.37 -3.76 -11.31
CA GLY A 35 10.59 -3.76 -12.76
C GLY A 35 12.06 -3.81 -13.18
N ASP A 36 12.98 -3.92 -12.22
CA ASP A 36 14.42 -4.05 -12.48
C ASP A 36 14.76 -5.45 -12.99
N ILE A 37 15.64 -5.55 -13.99
CA ILE A 37 16.18 -6.85 -14.41
C ILE A 37 17.30 -7.23 -13.44
N LEU A 38 17.16 -8.38 -12.78
CA LEU A 38 18.23 -8.94 -11.98
C LEU A 38 19.36 -9.43 -12.90
N ASP A 39 20.58 -9.00 -12.60
CA ASP A 39 21.82 -9.42 -13.28
C ASP A 39 22.42 -10.70 -12.66
N TYR A 40 21.75 -11.28 -11.67
CA TYR A 40 22.12 -12.54 -11.02
C TYR A 40 20.91 -13.46 -10.82
N ILE A 41 21.17 -14.76 -10.73
CA ILE A 41 20.17 -15.78 -10.37
C ILE A 41 20.35 -16.07 -8.88
N PRO A 42 19.34 -15.84 -8.01
CA PRO A 42 19.42 -16.18 -6.60
C PRO A 42 19.74 -17.67 -6.42
N GLU A 43 20.63 -18.02 -5.48
CA GLU A 43 21.03 -19.40 -5.24
C GLU A 43 19.81 -20.24 -4.79
N GLN A 44 19.75 -21.53 -5.18
CA GLN A 44 18.62 -22.43 -4.89
C GLN A 44 18.29 -22.59 -3.39
N GLY A 45 19.16 -22.15 -2.49
CA GLY A 45 18.93 -22.14 -1.03
C GLY A 45 18.30 -20.85 -0.48
N ASP A 46 18.32 -19.75 -1.25
CA ASP A 46 17.87 -18.43 -0.79
C ASP A 46 16.45 -18.09 -1.25
N VAL A 47 15.94 -18.85 -2.23
CA VAL A 47 14.63 -18.62 -2.83
C VAL A 47 13.77 -19.88 -2.96
N VAL A 48 12.47 -19.73 -2.72
CA VAL A 48 11.45 -20.70 -3.06
C VAL A 48 10.97 -20.43 -4.48
N ILE A 49 11.16 -21.41 -5.37
CA ILE A 49 10.72 -21.33 -6.75
C ILE A 49 9.29 -21.87 -6.87
N SER A 50 8.39 -21.08 -7.43
CA SER A 50 7.01 -21.46 -7.70
C SER A 50 6.60 -21.12 -9.14
N ARG A 51 5.37 -21.46 -9.53
CA ARG A 51 4.78 -21.08 -10.82
C ARG A 51 3.54 -20.24 -10.63
N ASP A 52 3.44 -19.16 -11.41
CA ASP A 52 2.23 -18.33 -11.45
C ASP A 52 1.13 -18.94 -12.36
N ARG A 53 -0.01 -18.25 -12.47
CA ARG A 53 -1.13 -18.71 -13.32
C ARG A 53 -0.83 -18.72 -14.81
N MET A 54 0.17 -17.96 -15.26
CA MET A 54 0.62 -17.94 -16.66
C MET A 54 1.68 -19.02 -16.91
N GLY A 55 1.98 -19.86 -15.91
CA GLY A 55 2.97 -20.92 -15.98
C GLY A 55 4.42 -20.43 -15.88
N ARG A 56 4.62 -19.14 -15.55
CA ARG A 56 5.94 -18.50 -15.42
C ARG A 56 6.55 -18.85 -14.06
N THR A 57 7.88 -18.96 -14.03
CA THR A 57 8.63 -19.19 -12.79
C THR A 57 8.65 -17.90 -11.96
N VAL A 58 8.35 -18.00 -10.67
CA VAL A 58 8.45 -16.90 -9.70
C VAL A 58 9.34 -17.32 -8.54
N LEU A 59 10.17 -16.40 -8.07
CA LEU A 59 11.16 -16.61 -7.01
C LEU A 59 10.70 -15.83 -5.78
N PHE A 60 10.52 -16.50 -4.66
CA PHE A 60 10.21 -15.89 -3.37
C PHE A 60 11.40 -16.01 -2.43
N ASP A 61 11.67 -15.03 -1.58
CA ASP A 61 12.68 -15.18 -0.53
C ASP A 61 12.17 -16.12 0.59
N ARG A 62 13.05 -16.44 1.54
CA ARG A 62 12.72 -17.25 2.74
C ARG A 62 11.63 -16.64 3.65
N PHE A 63 11.23 -15.40 3.39
CA PHE A 63 10.22 -14.65 4.14
C PHE A 63 8.91 -14.50 3.33
N GLY A 64 8.84 -15.06 2.12
CA GLY A 64 7.66 -15.04 1.26
C GLY A 64 7.52 -13.79 0.38
N ASN A 65 8.52 -12.91 0.32
CA ASN A 65 8.51 -11.76 -0.57
C ASN A 65 8.88 -12.17 -1.99
N LEU A 66 8.21 -11.62 -3.00
CA LEU A 66 8.56 -11.84 -4.41
C LEU A 66 9.92 -11.18 -4.69
N VAL A 67 10.91 -11.99 -5.07
CA VAL A 67 12.24 -11.53 -5.45
C VAL A 67 12.30 -11.26 -6.95
N ALA A 68 11.72 -12.17 -7.75
CA ALA A 68 11.73 -12.03 -9.20
C ALA A 68 10.66 -12.88 -9.88
N THR A 69 10.24 -12.46 -11.07
CA THR A 69 9.47 -13.27 -12.01
C THR A 69 10.32 -13.53 -13.25
N GLU A 70 10.31 -14.77 -13.74
CA GLU A 70 10.91 -15.15 -15.01
C GLU A 70 9.99 -14.73 -16.16
N ILE A 71 10.44 -13.77 -16.96
CA ILE A 71 9.70 -13.17 -18.08
C ILE A 71 10.44 -13.45 -19.39
N PRO A 72 9.77 -13.85 -20.49
CA PRO A 72 10.41 -13.95 -21.80
C PRO A 72 11.04 -12.62 -22.22
N ALA A 73 12.28 -12.65 -22.71
CA ALA A 73 13.01 -11.43 -23.07
C ALA A 73 12.26 -10.57 -24.11
N GLU A 74 11.51 -11.22 -25.01
CA GLU A 74 10.66 -10.59 -26.04
C GLU A 74 9.46 -9.81 -25.46
N SER A 75 9.01 -10.16 -24.24
CA SER A 75 7.95 -9.44 -23.53
C SER A 75 8.46 -8.19 -22.80
N TYR A 76 9.75 -8.15 -22.49
CA TYR A 76 10.40 -7.01 -21.83
C TYR A 76 10.94 -6.00 -22.86
N TYR A 77 11.50 -6.49 -23.96
CA TYR A 77 11.93 -5.68 -25.10
C TYR A 77 10.98 -5.90 -26.28
N PRO A 78 9.92 -5.07 -26.44
CA PRO A 78 9.06 -5.20 -27.61
C PRO A 78 9.90 -5.03 -28.88
N PRO A 79 9.65 -5.82 -29.95
CA PRO A 79 10.37 -5.66 -31.19
C PRO A 79 10.14 -4.24 -31.73
N ALA A 80 11.22 -3.57 -32.12
CA ALA A 80 11.14 -2.29 -32.81
C ALA A 80 10.28 -2.51 -34.07
N ARG A 81 9.10 -1.88 -34.12
CA ARG A 81 8.32 -1.80 -35.35
C ARG A 81 9.08 -0.90 -36.33
N GLU A 82 9.88 -1.51 -37.20
CA GLU A 82 10.14 -0.97 -38.53
C GLU A 82 8.79 -0.92 -39.25
N ASP A 83 8.10 0.22 -39.18
CA ASP A 83 7.46 0.84 -40.35
C ASP A 83 6.65 2.10 -39.95
N GLN A 84 6.91 3.17 -40.70
CA GLN A 84 6.28 4.52 -40.67
C GLN A 84 6.84 5.56 -39.69
N ALA A 85 8.16 5.75 -39.68
CA ALA A 85 8.73 7.08 -39.40
C ALA A 85 8.69 7.95 -40.65
N ARG A 86 7.57 8.63 -40.92
CA ARG A 86 7.59 9.81 -41.79
C ARG A 86 8.12 10.97 -40.94
N ALA A 87 9.42 11.23 -41.06
CA ALA A 87 10.09 12.32 -40.36
C ALA A 87 9.38 13.66 -40.64
N LEU A 88 8.98 14.36 -39.57
CA LEU A 88 8.72 15.79 -39.64
C LEU A 88 10.07 16.50 -39.76
N PRO A 89 10.31 17.31 -40.81
CA PRO A 89 11.59 17.97 -40.99
C PRO A 89 11.79 19.06 -39.92
N GLY A 90 12.85 18.97 -39.12
CA GLY A 90 13.33 20.05 -38.26
C GLY A 90 13.53 19.75 -36.76
N VAL A 91 13.37 18.52 -36.30
CA VAL A 91 13.63 18.17 -34.88
C VAL A 91 14.99 17.49 -34.76
N VAL A 92 15.94 18.17 -34.11
CA VAL A 92 17.23 17.61 -33.69
C VAL A 92 17.04 17.02 -32.30
N ASP A 93 17.36 15.74 -32.13
CA ASP A 93 17.33 15.04 -30.85
C ASP A 93 18.46 15.55 -29.93
N PRO A 94 18.15 16.14 -28.76
CA PRO A 94 19.15 16.71 -27.86
C PRO A 94 19.80 15.68 -26.91
N TYR A 95 19.56 14.38 -27.04
CA TYR A 95 20.12 13.35 -26.14
C TYR A 95 21.22 12.46 -26.77
N SER A 96 22.07 13.06 -27.59
CA SER A 96 23.35 12.44 -27.95
C SER A 96 24.51 13.14 -27.23
N ASP A 97 24.92 12.61 -26.07
CA ASP A 97 26.28 12.84 -25.56
C ASP A 97 26.93 11.54 -25.03
N PRO A 98 28.11 11.17 -25.55
CA PRO A 98 28.87 9.99 -25.22
C PRO A 98 29.97 10.22 -24.15
N TYR A 99 29.68 10.20 -22.85
CA TYR A 99 30.74 10.06 -21.84
C TYR A 99 30.36 9.19 -20.63
N ARG A 100 31.05 8.06 -20.53
CA ARG A 100 31.04 7.05 -19.47
C ARG A 100 32.23 7.32 -18.52
N GLY A 101 31.98 7.40 -17.21
CA GLY A 101 32.97 7.06 -16.17
C GLY A 101 33.11 8.03 -14.99
N GLY A 102 32.77 7.56 -13.77
CA GLY A 102 33.12 8.16 -12.47
C GLY A 102 32.41 7.46 -11.30
N PRO A 103 33.06 7.21 -10.13
CA PRO A 103 32.65 6.16 -9.20
C PRO A 103 31.56 6.59 -8.20
N ALA A 104 30.75 5.61 -7.80
CA ALA A 104 29.64 5.72 -6.86
C ALA A 104 30.10 6.08 -5.44
N GLN A 105 29.50 7.12 -4.86
CA GLN A 105 29.54 7.40 -3.44
C GLN A 105 28.36 6.70 -2.76
N GLN A 106 28.65 5.83 -1.80
CA GLN A 106 27.66 5.18 -0.93
C GLN A 106 26.94 6.20 -0.04
N PRO A 107 25.59 6.14 0.08
CA PRO A 107 24.90 6.73 1.21
C PRO A 107 24.89 5.77 2.41
N ARG A 108 25.08 6.37 3.59
CA ARG A 108 25.20 5.73 4.90
C ARG A 108 23.93 4.99 5.33
N GLY A 109 24.15 3.91 6.08
CA GLY A 109 23.14 3.07 6.71
C GLY A 109 22.23 3.86 7.67
N TRP A 110 20.99 3.39 7.73
CA TRP A 110 19.93 3.87 8.59
C TRP A 110 19.74 2.89 9.73
N ASP A 111 19.68 3.40 10.96
CA ASP A 111 19.45 2.63 12.17
C ASP A 111 18.08 1.92 12.14
N ASP A 112 18.16 0.62 12.28
CA ASP A 112 17.11 -0.39 12.14
C ASP A 112 16.41 -0.63 13.49
N ASP A 113 15.22 -0.03 13.64
CA ASP A 113 14.26 -0.39 14.69
C ASP A 113 12.87 -0.74 14.08
N VAL A 114 12.88 -1.29 12.86
CA VAL A 114 11.68 -1.77 12.15
C VAL A 114 11.59 -3.29 12.31
N THR A 115 10.75 -3.75 13.23
CA THR A 115 10.48 -5.19 13.37
C THR A 115 9.44 -5.66 12.35
N THR A 116 9.88 -6.49 11.39
CA THR A 116 9.01 -7.37 10.59
C THR A 116 8.57 -8.57 11.44
N ALA A 117 7.75 -8.32 12.47
CA ALA A 117 7.24 -9.37 13.34
C ALA A 117 5.72 -9.50 13.21
N SER A 118 5.24 -10.75 13.09
CA SER A 118 3.84 -11.11 13.34
C SER A 118 3.38 -10.44 14.63
N ILE A 119 2.18 -9.86 14.65
CA ILE A 119 1.66 -9.24 15.87
C ILE A 119 1.60 -10.32 16.98
N PRO A 120 2.43 -10.23 18.04
CA PRO A 120 2.39 -11.20 19.13
C PRO A 120 1.18 -10.90 20.02
N ASP A 121 0.56 -11.94 20.55
CA ASP A 121 -0.32 -11.82 21.71
C ASP A 121 0.47 -11.21 22.89
N ALA A 122 -0.21 -10.37 23.68
CA ALA A 122 0.34 -9.83 24.93
C ALA A 122 0.93 -10.97 25.79
N LEU A 123 2.14 -10.77 26.32
CA LEU A 123 2.80 -11.74 27.20
C LEU A 123 1.96 -11.98 28.47
N PRO A 124 1.94 -13.22 29.01
CA PRO A 124 1.22 -13.51 30.24
C PRO A 124 2.05 -13.00 31.43
N GLY A 125 1.62 -11.88 32.02
CA GLY A 125 2.16 -11.36 33.27
C GLY A 125 1.08 -11.35 34.35
N ASP A 126 1.33 -12.08 35.44
CA ASP A 126 0.47 -12.15 36.62
C ASP A 126 0.11 -10.75 37.14
N GLY A 127 -1.16 -10.37 36.97
CA GLY A 127 -1.74 -9.14 37.51
C GLY A 127 -3.18 -9.39 37.91
N GLN A 128 -3.47 -9.22 39.20
CA GLN A 128 -4.79 -9.44 39.80
C GLN A 128 -5.91 -8.67 39.08
N PRO A 129 -7.15 -9.19 39.11
CA PRO A 129 -8.24 -8.65 38.30
C PRO A 129 -8.66 -7.28 38.81
N LEU A 130 -8.55 -6.27 37.96
CA LEU A 130 -9.26 -5.01 38.13
C LEU A 130 -10.70 -5.24 37.65
N ASP A 131 -11.58 -5.36 38.62
CA ASP A 131 -13.03 -5.49 38.46
C ASP A 131 -13.57 -4.29 37.64
N GLY A 132 -14.24 -4.58 36.51
CA GLY A 132 -15.03 -3.58 35.78
C GLY A 132 -14.80 -3.38 34.27
N SER A 133 -14.12 -4.27 33.55
CA SER A 133 -14.06 -4.19 32.08
C SER A 133 -15.09 -5.11 31.41
N PRO A 134 -15.92 -4.62 30.45
CA PRO A 134 -16.78 -5.49 29.64
C PRO A 134 -15.90 -6.46 28.85
N SER A 135 -16.09 -7.74 29.11
CA SER A 135 -15.22 -8.85 28.73
C SER A 135 -15.43 -9.40 27.31
N ASP A 136 -16.07 -8.66 26.40
CA ASP A 136 -16.52 -9.21 25.11
C ASP A 136 -16.31 -8.25 23.92
N MET A 137 -15.10 -7.73 23.66
CA MET A 137 -14.88 -6.86 22.48
C MET A 137 -13.80 -7.40 21.53
N PRO A 138 -14.16 -7.74 20.28
CA PRO A 138 -13.28 -8.47 19.39
C PRO A 138 -12.29 -7.61 18.59
N TYR A 139 -11.07 -8.11 18.40
CA TYR A 139 -10.09 -7.57 17.42
C TYR A 139 -10.69 -7.50 16.01
N GLY A 140 -10.48 -6.39 15.30
CA GLY A 140 -10.28 -6.37 13.84
C GLY A 140 -11.24 -7.20 12.98
N GLY A 141 -12.50 -7.38 13.41
CA GLY A 141 -13.49 -8.18 12.70
C GLY A 141 -13.90 -7.55 11.37
N PRO A 142 -14.52 -8.35 10.46
CA PRO A 142 -15.03 -7.85 9.18
C PRO A 142 -15.97 -6.66 9.37
N ASP A 143 -16.14 -5.81 8.35
CA ASP A 143 -17.11 -4.72 8.41
C ASP A 143 -18.48 -5.23 8.82
N VAL A 144 -18.98 -4.76 9.97
CA VAL A 144 -20.38 -4.91 10.30
C VAL A 144 -21.12 -3.81 9.56
N ALA A 145 -22.21 -4.18 8.87
CA ALA A 145 -23.17 -3.18 8.45
C ALA A 145 -23.57 -2.34 9.69
N PRO A 146 -23.71 -1.02 9.57
CA PRO A 146 -24.19 -0.22 10.69
C PRO A 146 -25.49 -0.84 11.23
N PRO A 147 -25.68 -0.92 12.56
CA PRO A 147 -26.91 -1.44 13.13
C PRO A 147 -28.12 -0.77 12.50
N SER A 148 -29.23 -1.49 12.36
CA SER A 148 -30.48 -0.97 11.81
C SER A 148 -31.20 -0.01 12.77
N ASP A 149 -30.47 0.84 13.49
CA ASP A 149 -31.05 1.83 14.37
C ASP A 149 -31.16 3.17 13.65
N ALA A 150 -32.40 3.63 13.56
CA ALA A 150 -32.88 4.78 12.81
C ALA A 150 -32.45 6.14 13.43
N ALA A 151 -31.22 6.24 13.94
CA ALA A 151 -30.65 7.50 14.34
C ALA A 151 -29.96 8.15 13.12
N PRO A 152 -30.40 9.33 12.67
CA PRO A 152 -29.71 10.03 11.59
C PRO A 152 -28.24 10.21 11.98
N GLN A 153 -27.32 9.92 11.05
CA GLN A 153 -25.91 10.21 11.25
C GLN A 153 -25.80 11.68 11.66
N ARG A 154 -25.24 11.94 12.85
CA ARG A 154 -24.99 13.31 13.29
C ARG A 154 -24.10 13.94 12.23
N ILE A 155 -24.59 14.97 11.54
CA ILE A 155 -23.81 15.70 10.55
C ILE A 155 -22.77 16.51 11.33
N VAL A 156 -21.56 15.97 11.45
CA VAL A 156 -20.46 16.60 12.19
C VAL A 156 -19.71 17.60 11.32
N THR A 157 -19.65 17.35 10.02
CA THR A 157 -19.06 18.24 9.01
C THR A 157 -20.18 18.91 8.22
N PRO A 158 -20.17 20.25 8.03
CA PRO A 158 -21.18 20.90 7.20
C PRO A 158 -21.16 20.34 5.79
N GLU A 159 -22.36 20.16 5.21
CA GLU A 159 -22.45 19.88 3.78
C GLU A 159 -21.98 21.11 3.01
N ILE A 160 -20.94 20.93 2.19
CA ILE A 160 -20.44 22.01 1.36
C ILE A 160 -21.33 22.07 0.11
N PRO A 161 -21.96 23.21 -0.19
CA PRO A 161 -22.83 23.32 -1.36
C PRO A 161 -22.00 23.18 -2.63
N VAL A 162 -22.32 22.15 -3.41
CA VAL A 162 -21.70 21.90 -4.72
C VAL A 162 -22.72 22.13 -5.83
N LYS A 163 -22.33 22.82 -6.89
CA LYS A 163 -23.14 23.01 -8.09
C LYS A 163 -23.43 21.64 -8.69
N SER A 164 -24.69 21.38 -9.00
CA SER A 164 -25.15 20.10 -9.55
C SER A 164 -24.59 19.76 -10.93
N ASN A 165 -23.92 20.71 -11.60
CA ASN A 165 -23.37 20.56 -12.94
C ASN A 165 -21.85 20.34 -12.97
N LEU A 166 -21.16 20.20 -11.83
CA LEU A 166 -19.75 19.81 -11.86
C LEU A 166 -19.63 18.43 -12.51
N SER A 167 -18.74 18.33 -13.49
CA SER A 167 -18.38 17.09 -14.12
C SER A 167 -17.58 16.21 -13.17
N ARG A 168 -17.61 14.91 -13.43
CA ARG A 168 -16.83 13.92 -12.68
C ARG A 168 -15.33 14.24 -12.69
N LEU A 169 -14.82 14.79 -13.80
CA LEU A 169 -13.41 15.15 -13.95
C LEU A 169 -13.02 16.38 -13.11
N GLU A 170 -13.92 17.35 -12.94
CA GLU A 170 -13.69 18.49 -12.05
C GLU A 170 -13.66 18.06 -10.59
N ILE A 171 -14.53 17.12 -10.19
CA ILE A 171 -14.49 16.54 -8.85
C ILE A 171 -13.22 15.70 -8.65
N THR A 172 -12.80 14.94 -9.66
CA THR A 172 -11.52 14.21 -9.62
C THR A 172 -10.35 15.18 -9.44
N ALA A 173 -10.34 16.31 -10.15
CA ALA A 173 -9.31 17.34 -9.97
C ALA A 173 -9.27 17.84 -8.52
N LEU A 174 -10.42 18.11 -7.91
CA LEU A 174 -10.51 18.49 -6.50
C LEU A 174 -9.97 17.41 -5.56
N GLN A 175 -10.40 16.15 -5.75
CA GLN A 175 -9.94 15.03 -4.93
C GLN A 175 -8.41 14.87 -5.01
N VAL A 176 -7.84 14.91 -6.22
CA VAL A 176 -6.39 14.79 -6.42
C VAL A 176 -5.62 15.95 -5.81
N PHE A 177 -6.16 17.17 -5.91
CA PHE A 177 -5.56 18.32 -5.25
C PHE A 177 -5.48 18.10 -3.73
N LEU A 178 -6.58 17.71 -3.11
CA LEU A 178 -6.64 17.45 -1.67
C LEU A 178 -5.68 16.32 -1.24
N ASP A 179 -5.64 15.23 -2.00
CA ASP A 179 -4.70 14.11 -1.77
C ASP A 179 -3.24 14.58 -1.78
N ARG A 180 -2.84 15.34 -2.83
CA ARG A 180 -1.50 15.94 -2.95
C ARG A 180 -1.17 16.95 -1.85
N GLU A 181 -2.17 17.61 -1.28
CA GLU A 181 -1.99 18.56 -0.18
C GLU A 181 -1.91 17.86 1.19
N GLY A 182 -2.07 16.54 1.26
CA GLY A 182 -1.95 15.77 2.50
C GLY A 182 -3.24 15.73 3.31
N VAL A 183 -4.36 16.14 2.70
CA VAL A 183 -5.70 16.02 3.27
C VAL A 183 -6.50 15.04 2.43
N SER A 184 -6.20 13.75 2.61
CA SER A 184 -6.72 12.66 1.80
C SER A 184 -8.26 12.71 1.69
N PRO A 185 -8.84 12.61 0.48
CA PRO A 185 -10.27 12.36 0.31
C PRO A 185 -10.62 10.87 0.52
N GLY A 186 -9.63 10.02 0.80
CA GLY A 186 -9.72 8.56 0.73
C GLY A 186 -9.66 8.11 -0.71
N VAL A 187 -10.51 7.16 -1.09
CA VAL A 187 -10.57 6.66 -2.47
C VAL A 187 -11.01 7.75 -3.46
N ILE A 188 -10.28 7.87 -4.58
CA ILE A 188 -10.59 8.81 -5.66
C ILE A 188 -11.52 8.11 -6.67
N ASP A 189 -12.77 8.56 -6.69
CA ASP A 189 -13.86 8.01 -7.50
C ASP A 189 -14.55 9.04 -8.40
N GLY A 190 -14.12 10.30 -8.33
CA GLY A 190 -14.69 11.45 -9.02
C GLY A 190 -16.05 11.88 -8.48
N LYS A 191 -16.44 11.47 -7.27
CA LYS A 191 -17.75 11.78 -6.67
C LYS A 191 -17.57 12.64 -5.43
N MET A 192 -18.44 13.64 -5.29
CA MET A 192 -18.53 14.38 -4.04
C MET A 192 -19.14 13.51 -2.95
N GLY A 193 -18.71 13.73 -1.72
CA GLY A 193 -19.19 13.00 -0.56
C GLY A 193 -18.58 13.51 0.73
N GLN A 194 -18.96 12.88 1.85
CA GLN A 194 -18.55 13.32 3.18
C GLN A 194 -17.03 13.32 3.38
N ASN A 195 -16.28 12.37 2.81
CA ASN A 195 -14.82 12.38 2.92
C ASN A 195 -14.19 13.56 2.16
N VAL A 196 -14.74 13.94 0.99
CA VAL A 196 -14.27 15.12 0.25
C VAL A 196 -14.59 16.40 1.04
N ASN A 197 -15.80 16.52 1.61
CA ASN A 197 -16.15 17.67 2.45
C ASN A 197 -15.21 17.83 3.64
N LYS A 198 -14.88 16.71 4.29
CA LYS A 198 -13.93 16.65 5.40
C LYS A 198 -12.52 17.03 5.01
N ALA A 199 -12.06 16.57 3.84
CA ALA A 199 -10.76 16.93 3.29
C ALA A 199 -10.67 18.43 3.01
N ILE A 200 -11.72 19.03 2.43
CA ILE A 200 -11.80 20.49 2.23
C ILE A 200 -11.67 21.23 3.56
N VAL A 201 -12.48 20.90 4.57
CA VAL A 201 -12.42 21.54 5.90
C VAL A 201 -11.05 21.34 6.56
N ALA A 202 -10.44 20.16 6.40
CA ALA A 202 -9.10 19.90 6.92
C ALA A 202 -8.04 20.73 6.19
N TRP A 203 -8.17 20.95 4.89
CA TRP A 203 -7.30 21.82 4.11
C TRP A 203 -7.40 23.27 4.59
N GLU A 204 -8.61 23.77 4.78
CA GLU A 204 -8.81 25.15 5.28
C GLU A 204 -8.21 25.33 6.68
N LYS A 205 -8.30 24.30 7.53
CA LYS A 205 -7.64 24.29 8.84
C LYS A 205 -6.11 24.22 8.72
N MET A 206 -5.58 23.51 7.72
CA MET A 206 -4.15 23.34 7.49
C MET A 206 -3.49 24.63 7.00
N THR A 207 -4.14 25.32 6.06
CA THR A 207 -3.55 26.46 5.34
C THR A 207 -4.07 27.82 5.82
N GLY A 208 -5.26 27.86 6.42
CA GLY A 208 -6.00 29.09 6.71
C GLY A 208 -6.68 29.71 5.47
N GLU A 209 -6.57 29.09 4.30
CA GLU A 209 -7.25 29.52 3.07
C GLU A 209 -8.63 28.85 2.94
N THR A 210 -9.53 29.44 2.17
CA THR A 210 -10.82 28.83 1.83
C THR A 210 -10.77 28.21 0.44
N LEU A 211 -11.34 27.02 0.27
CA LEU A 211 -11.39 26.34 -1.03
C LEU A 211 -12.84 26.28 -1.53
N ASP A 212 -13.14 26.96 -2.63
CA ASP A 212 -14.45 26.83 -3.28
C ASP A 212 -14.45 25.60 -4.22
N PRO A 213 -15.14 24.50 -3.86
CA PRO A 213 -15.20 23.31 -4.72
C PRO A 213 -15.91 23.57 -6.06
N ASN A 214 -16.59 24.72 -6.21
CA ASN A 214 -17.31 25.10 -7.43
C ASN A 214 -16.49 25.96 -8.39
N ASN A 215 -15.24 26.25 -8.05
CA ASN A 215 -14.31 27.02 -8.87
C ASN A 215 -13.27 26.07 -9.50
N ALA A 216 -13.70 25.38 -10.56
CA ALA A 216 -12.84 24.41 -11.25
C ALA A 216 -11.57 25.05 -11.83
N GLU A 217 -11.62 26.31 -12.26
CA GLU A 217 -10.45 27.02 -12.77
C GLU A 217 -9.37 27.22 -11.70
N ASP A 218 -9.77 27.63 -10.48
CA ASP A 218 -8.84 27.77 -9.36
C ASP A 218 -8.22 26.42 -8.96
N ILE A 219 -9.04 25.36 -8.89
CA ILE A 219 -8.57 24.00 -8.57
C ILE A 219 -7.57 23.51 -9.61
N LEU A 220 -7.84 23.71 -10.90
CA LEU A 220 -6.93 23.32 -11.98
C LEU A 220 -5.62 24.10 -11.96
N GLU A 221 -5.66 25.40 -11.65
CA GLU A 221 -4.44 26.18 -11.52
C GLU A 221 -3.61 25.73 -10.32
N ARG A 222 -4.24 25.45 -9.17
CA ARG A 222 -3.56 24.89 -7.99
C ARG A 222 -2.96 23.52 -8.26
N LEU A 223 -3.64 22.65 -8.99
CA LEU A 223 -3.09 21.36 -9.46
C LEU A 223 -1.85 21.54 -10.33
N ARG A 224 -1.90 22.50 -11.27
CA ARG A 224 -0.76 22.81 -12.15
C ARG A 224 0.46 23.24 -11.34
N LEU A 225 0.26 23.97 -10.24
CA LEU A 225 1.32 24.41 -9.34
C LEU A 225 1.82 23.30 -8.39
N SER A 226 0.98 22.31 -8.07
CA SER A 226 1.28 21.22 -7.11
C SER A 226 1.73 19.89 -7.74
N GLY A 227 1.94 19.83 -9.06
CA GLY A 227 2.45 18.62 -9.72
C GLY A 227 1.94 18.35 -11.13
N GLY A 228 1.05 19.20 -11.66
CA GLY A 228 0.50 19.04 -13.00
C GLY A 228 -0.92 18.48 -12.99
N LEU A 229 -1.34 17.89 -14.10
CA LEU A 229 -2.71 17.41 -14.27
C LEU A 229 -3.05 16.29 -13.28
N ALA A 230 -4.32 16.24 -12.86
CA ALA A 230 -4.82 15.21 -11.96
C ALA A 230 -4.82 13.79 -12.57
N ILE A 231 -4.97 13.72 -13.90
CA ILE A 231 -4.98 12.47 -14.66
C ILE A 231 -3.77 12.44 -15.59
N THR A 232 -3.01 11.36 -15.53
CA THR A 232 -1.83 11.14 -16.36
C THR A 232 -1.95 9.86 -17.19
N SER A 233 -1.10 9.73 -18.21
CA SER A 233 -0.92 8.47 -18.93
C SER A 233 0.10 7.60 -18.19
N TYR A 234 -0.24 6.34 -17.96
CA TYR A 234 0.66 5.35 -17.39
C TYR A 234 0.74 4.13 -18.30
N THR A 235 1.95 3.59 -18.48
CA THR A 235 2.16 2.36 -19.25
C THR A 235 2.26 1.19 -18.27
N ILE A 236 1.35 0.22 -18.38
CA ILE A 236 1.35 -0.98 -17.55
C ILE A 236 2.68 -1.70 -17.74
N THR A 237 3.43 -1.87 -16.66
CA THR A 237 4.73 -2.54 -16.71
C THR A 237 4.58 -4.05 -16.71
N ALA A 238 5.65 -4.76 -17.06
CA ALA A 238 5.67 -6.21 -16.95
C ALA A 238 5.49 -6.69 -15.49
N GLY A 239 6.02 -5.93 -14.52
CA GLY A 239 5.82 -6.20 -13.08
C GLY A 239 4.37 -6.01 -12.65
N ASP A 240 3.73 -4.92 -13.10
CA ASP A 240 2.30 -4.70 -12.85
C ASP A 240 1.45 -5.87 -13.38
N ALA A 241 1.72 -6.38 -14.58
CA ALA A 241 0.99 -7.54 -15.10
C ALA A 241 1.37 -8.87 -14.43
N ALA A 242 2.56 -8.97 -13.82
CA ALA A 242 3.05 -10.18 -13.18
C ALA A 242 2.50 -10.37 -11.76
N GLY A 243 2.33 -9.27 -11.01
CA GLY A 243 1.80 -9.30 -9.65
C GLY A 243 2.87 -9.11 -8.58
N PRO A 244 2.56 -9.47 -7.32
CA PRO A 244 1.93 -10.74 -6.92
C PRO A 244 0.39 -10.78 -6.99
N TYR A 245 -0.18 -11.90 -7.44
CA TYR A 245 -1.64 -12.13 -7.53
C TYR A 245 -2.13 -13.47 -6.98
N VAL A 246 -3.24 -13.46 -6.24
CA VAL A 246 -3.98 -14.65 -5.77
C VAL A 246 -5.37 -14.74 -6.40
N ALA A 247 -5.98 -15.93 -6.42
CA ALA A 247 -7.17 -16.18 -7.25
C ALA A 247 -8.43 -15.55 -6.69
N ALA A 248 -8.52 -15.60 -5.38
CA ALA A 248 -9.49 -14.91 -4.58
C ALA A 248 -8.90 -14.82 -3.17
N ILE A 249 -9.43 -13.91 -2.37
CA ILE A 249 -9.21 -13.87 -0.94
C ILE A 249 -10.40 -14.59 -0.29
N PRO A 250 -10.21 -15.79 0.31
CA PRO A 250 -11.28 -16.50 1.00
C PRO A 250 -11.81 -15.67 2.16
N GLU A 251 -13.10 -15.78 2.48
CA GLU A 251 -13.64 -15.14 3.69
C GLU A 251 -13.15 -15.82 4.97
N ASP A 252 -13.12 -17.16 4.97
CA ASP A 252 -12.72 -17.98 6.11
C ASP A 252 -11.21 -17.88 6.41
N TYR A 253 -10.87 -17.66 7.68
CA TYR A 253 -9.50 -17.41 8.12
C TYR A 253 -8.61 -18.64 8.02
N SER A 254 -9.15 -19.85 8.18
CA SER A 254 -8.37 -21.08 7.98
C SER A 254 -7.94 -21.25 6.52
N HIS A 255 -8.76 -20.78 5.58
CA HIS A 255 -8.39 -20.74 4.17
C HIS A 255 -7.42 -19.60 3.86
N LYS A 256 -7.60 -18.41 4.45
CA LYS A 256 -6.62 -17.30 4.33
C LYS A 256 -5.23 -17.72 4.80
N ALA A 257 -5.14 -18.46 5.91
CA ALA A 257 -3.88 -18.95 6.48
C ALA A 257 -3.14 -19.96 5.57
N GLN A 258 -3.82 -20.51 4.55
CA GLN A 258 -3.22 -21.43 3.57
C GLN A 258 -2.74 -20.72 2.31
N LEU A 259 -3.06 -19.44 2.13
CA LEU A 259 -2.55 -18.67 1.00
C LEU A 259 -1.04 -18.45 1.12
N PRO A 260 -0.31 -18.29 0.00
CA PRO A 260 1.10 -17.90 0.04
C PRO A 260 1.28 -16.45 0.52
N ALA A 261 0.33 -15.57 0.19
CA ALA A 261 0.30 -14.17 0.58
C ALA A 261 -1.14 -13.64 0.47
N MET A 262 -1.46 -12.61 1.24
CA MET A 262 -2.69 -11.83 1.07
C MET A 262 -2.51 -10.78 -0.04
N ALA A 263 -2.10 -11.24 -1.23
CA ALA A 263 -1.78 -10.38 -2.38
C ALA A 263 -3.04 -9.84 -3.05
N TYR A 264 -2.88 -8.99 -4.07
CA TYR A 264 -3.98 -8.52 -4.91
C TYR A 264 -4.65 -9.67 -5.65
N THR A 265 -5.91 -9.49 -6.04
CA THR A 265 -6.67 -10.44 -6.85
C THR A 265 -6.65 -10.13 -8.35
N SER A 266 -6.33 -8.88 -8.71
CA SER A 266 -6.24 -8.43 -10.10
C SER A 266 -5.27 -7.26 -10.30
N THR A 267 -4.83 -7.06 -11.55
CA THR A 267 -4.04 -5.89 -11.94
C THR A 267 -4.80 -4.58 -11.75
N VAL A 268 -6.12 -4.60 -11.89
CA VAL A 268 -6.95 -3.40 -11.67
C VAL A 268 -6.94 -3.00 -10.21
N GLU A 269 -7.11 -3.95 -9.29
CA GLU A 269 -7.03 -3.70 -7.85
C GLU A 269 -5.65 -3.16 -7.45
N MET A 270 -4.58 -3.79 -7.93
CA MET A 270 -3.22 -3.32 -7.67
C MET A 270 -2.98 -1.90 -8.19
N LEU A 271 -3.38 -1.61 -9.43
CA LEU A 271 -3.23 -0.27 -10.01
C LEU A 271 -4.12 0.76 -9.30
N ALA A 272 -5.33 0.37 -8.89
CA ALA A 272 -6.24 1.22 -8.15
C ALA A 272 -5.62 1.61 -6.80
N GLU A 273 -5.09 0.65 -6.05
CA GLU A 273 -4.34 0.91 -4.80
C GLU A 273 -3.10 1.79 -5.05
N LYS A 274 -2.32 1.50 -6.10
CA LYS A 274 -1.12 2.27 -6.47
C LYS A 274 -1.40 3.74 -6.78
N PHE A 275 -2.56 4.03 -7.35
CA PHE A 275 -2.94 5.38 -7.79
C PHE A 275 -4.08 5.99 -6.95
N HIS A 276 -4.39 5.41 -5.78
CA HIS A 276 -5.42 5.87 -4.83
C HIS A 276 -6.84 5.93 -5.42
N MET A 277 -7.15 5.05 -6.37
CA MET A 277 -8.39 5.07 -7.15
C MET A 277 -9.41 4.03 -6.68
N ASP A 278 -10.67 4.29 -7.01
CA ASP A 278 -11.69 3.25 -7.05
C ASP A 278 -11.49 2.37 -8.30
N GLU A 279 -11.59 1.05 -8.13
CA GLU A 279 -11.42 0.09 -9.24
C GLU A 279 -12.45 0.30 -10.37
N GLY A 280 -13.69 0.61 -10.01
CA GLY A 280 -14.75 0.90 -10.98
C GLY A 280 -14.43 2.16 -11.76
N TYR A 281 -13.97 3.20 -11.06
CA TYR A 281 -13.58 4.46 -11.70
C TYR A 281 -12.35 4.30 -12.61
N LEU A 282 -11.36 3.50 -12.21
CA LEU A 282 -10.21 3.18 -13.05
C LEU A 282 -10.63 2.49 -14.37
N ARG A 283 -11.60 1.57 -14.32
CA ARG A 283 -12.16 0.92 -15.52
C ARG A 283 -12.95 1.91 -16.38
N GLU A 284 -13.72 2.80 -15.77
CA GLU A 284 -14.51 3.81 -16.48
C GLU A 284 -13.63 4.83 -17.21
N LEU A 285 -12.48 5.20 -16.64
CA LEU A 285 -11.49 6.04 -17.32
C LEU A 285 -10.79 5.34 -18.49
N ASN A 286 -10.83 4.01 -18.56
CA ASN A 286 -10.14 3.18 -19.54
C ASN A 286 -11.09 2.17 -20.20
N PRO A 287 -12.12 2.64 -20.93
CA PRO A 287 -13.14 1.77 -21.48
C PRO A 287 -12.54 0.78 -22.50
N GLY A 288 -12.80 -0.50 -22.29
CA GLY A 288 -12.40 -1.58 -23.19
C GLY A 288 -10.92 -1.98 -23.10
N VAL A 289 -10.16 -1.45 -22.14
CA VAL A 289 -8.76 -1.83 -21.94
C VAL A 289 -8.64 -3.16 -21.19
N ASP A 290 -7.74 -4.03 -21.66
CA ASP A 290 -7.25 -5.18 -20.90
C ASP A 290 -6.02 -4.77 -20.08
N PHE A 291 -6.21 -4.67 -18.76
CA PHE A 291 -5.18 -4.26 -17.81
C PHE A 291 -4.10 -5.32 -17.58
N THR A 292 -4.26 -6.54 -18.12
CA THR A 292 -3.28 -7.62 -17.93
C THR A 292 -2.14 -7.60 -18.94
N ILE A 293 -2.20 -6.70 -19.95
CA ILE A 293 -1.24 -6.63 -21.05
C ILE A 293 -0.16 -5.57 -20.76
N PRO A 294 1.11 -5.97 -20.52
CA PRO A 294 2.23 -5.04 -20.43
C PRO A 294 2.36 -4.16 -21.68
N GLY A 295 2.82 -2.91 -21.49
CA GLY A 295 2.96 -1.93 -22.56
C GLY A 295 1.66 -1.19 -22.91
N THR A 296 0.52 -1.63 -22.38
CA THR A 296 -0.76 -0.93 -22.58
C THR A 296 -0.73 0.42 -21.86
N MET A 297 -1.10 1.48 -22.58
CA MET A 297 -1.21 2.82 -22.01
C MET A 297 -2.62 3.04 -21.47
N ILE A 298 -2.71 3.44 -20.20
CA ILE A 298 -3.94 3.73 -19.48
C ILE A 298 -3.92 5.14 -18.90
N LYS A 299 -5.10 5.66 -18.57
CA LYS A 299 -5.30 6.87 -17.79
C LYS A 299 -5.45 6.52 -16.33
N VAL A 300 -4.64 7.12 -15.48
CA VAL A 300 -4.66 6.93 -14.02
C VAL A 300 -4.62 8.28 -13.33
N ILE A 301 -4.98 8.28 -12.05
CA ILE A 301 -4.74 9.42 -11.18
C ILE A 301 -3.24 9.57 -10.92
N ASP A 302 -2.79 10.81 -10.83
CA ASP A 302 -1.47 11.14 -10.33
C ASP A 302 -1.58 11.67 -8.90
N PRO A 303 -1.42 10.82 -7.86
CA PRO A 303 -1.50 11.25 -6.47
C PRO A 303 -0.32 12.14 -6.05
N GLY A 304 0.68 12.34 -6.92
CA GLY A 304 1.90 13.07 -6.60
C GLY A 304 2.78 12.32 -5.60
N PRO A 305 3.84 12.98 -5.08
CA PRO A 305 4.69 12.39 -4.06
C PRO A 305 3.95 12.28 -2.73
N ALA A 306 4.12 11.14 -2.05
CA ALA A 306 3.62 10.96 -0.69
C ALA A 306 4.17 12.05 0.25
N LYS A 307 3.36 12.47 1.21
CA LYS A 307 3.79 13.42 2.24
C LYS A 307 4.93 12.85 3.06
N THR A 308 5.83 13.75 3.41
CA THR A 308 6.99 13.47 4.25
C THR A 308 7.04 14.48 5.37
N GLY A 309 7.60 14.09 6.50
CA GLY A 309 7.66 14.94 7.69
C GLY A 309 7.79 14.11 8.94
N SER A 310 7.71 14.79 10.09
CA SER A 310 7.68 14.14 11.40
C SER A 310 6.40 14.51 12.12
N VAL A 311 5.61 13.50 12.46
CA VAL A 311 4.39 13.64 13.25
C VAL A 311 4.74 13.48 14.73
N ALA A 312 4.33 14.45 15.54
CA ALA A 312 4.54 14.45 16.99
C ALA A 312 3.28 14.03 17.76
N ARG A 313 2.10 14.29 17.19
CA ARG A 313 0.81 13.97 17.80
C ARG A 313 -0.22 13.60 16.75
N ILE A 314 -1.02 12.59 17.05
CA ILE A 314 -2.16 12.14 16.25
C ILE A 314 -3.44 12.43 17.05
N VAL A 315 -4.47 12.94 16.39
CA VAL A 315 -5.83 13.05 16.94
C VAL A 315 -6.75 12.18 16.11
N ALA A 316 -7.38 11.20 16.75
CA ALA A 316 -8.39 10.34 16.18
C ALA A 316 -9.78 10.86 16.59
N ASP A 317 -10.44 11.55 15.66
CA ASP A 317 -11.74 12.16 15.88
C ASP A 317 -12.85 11.20 15.45
N LYS A 318 -13.56 10.65 16.44
CA LYS A 318 -14.59 9.62 16.24
C LYS A 318 -15.84 10.18 15.58
N ALA A 319 -16.23 11.41 15.91
CA ALA A 319 -17.39 12.07 15.33
C ALA A 319 -17.13 12.45 13.86
N LEU A 320 -15.99 13.08 13.58
CA LEU A 320 -15.59 13.41 12.21
C LEU A 320 -15.18 12.17 11.42
N LYS A 321 -14.87 11.05 12.07
CA LYS A 321 -14.29 9.85 11.44
C LYS A 321 -13.04 10.23 10.64
N GLN A 322 -12.12 10.94 11.30
CA GLN A 322 -10.86 11.42 10.71
C GLN A 322 -9.70 11.21 11.67
N VAL A 323 -8.53 11.03 11.09
CA VAL A 323 -7.24 11.07 11.78
C VAL A 323 -6.52 12.34 11.35
N PHE A 324 -6.10 13.16 12.31
CA PHE A 324 -5.29 14.35 12.09
C PHE A 324 -3.89 14.12 12.63
N ALA A 325 -2.86 14.33 11.81
CA ALA A 325 -1.47 14.19 12.17
C ALA A 325 -0.82 15.57 12.28
N TYR A 326 -0.29 15.90 13.46
CA TYR A 326 0.31 17.20 13.76
C TYR A 326 1.82 17.11 13.93
N GLY A 327 2.52 18.13 13.45
CA GLY A 327 3.94 18.34 13.68
C GLY A 327 4.25 18.79 15.12
N ALA A 328 5.54 18.83 15.46
CA ALA A 328 5.99 19.30 16.78
C ALA A 328 5.72 20.80 17.01
N ASP A 329 5.54 21.56 15.94
CA ASP A 329 5.13 22.97 15.91
C ASP A 329 3.63 23.18 16.13
N GLY A 330 2.85 22.09 16.19
CA GLY A 330 1.39 22.13 16.33
C GLY A 330 0.64 22.32 15.02
N ASN A 331 1.33 22.44 13.89
CA ASN A 331 0.71 22.58 12.58
C ASN A 331 0.16 21.22 12.11
N LEU A 332 -0.95 21.28 11.37
CA LEU A 332 -1.53 20.08 10.75
C LEU A 332 -0.62 19.67 9.58
N VAL A 333 -0.10 18.44 9.61
CA VAL A 333 0.77 17.87 8.58
C VAL A 333 -0.04 17.05 7.58
N ALA A 334 -0.99 16.26 8.09
CA ALA A 334 -1.87 15.47 7.26
C ALA A 334 -3.22 15.22 7.93
N ALA A 335 -4.26 14.96 7.13
CA ALA A 335 -5.56 14.52 7.60
C ALA A 335 -6.10 13.39 6.71
N TYR A 336 -6.59 12.33 7.34
CA TYR A 336 -7.07 11.13 6.65
C TYR A 336 -8.50 10.81 7.07
N PRO A 337 -9.39 10.40 6.14
CA PRO A 337 -10.66 9.81 6.53
C PRO A 337 -10.38 8.46 7.18
N ALA A 338 -11.19 8.09 8.15
CA ALA A 338 -10.98 6.87 8.91
C ALA A 338 -12.29 6.16 9.20
N SER A 339 -12.25 4.83 9.36
CA SER A 339 -13.32 4.10 10.04
C SER A 339 -12.86 3.82 11.47
N ILE A 340 -13.47 4.54 12.42
CA ILE A 340 -13.16 4.46 13.85
C ILE A 340 -14.34 3.79 14.57
N GLY A 341 -14.05 3.04 15.64
CA GLY A 341 -15.02 2.17 16.30
C GLY A 341 -16.25 2.89 16.84
N SER A 342 -17.37 2.18 16.89
CA SER A 342 -18.69 2.72 17.24
C SER A 342 -18.95 2.76 18.74
N THR A 343 -20.14 3.22 19.15
CA THR A 343 -20.62 3.04 20.54
C THR A 343 -20.71 1.57 20.94
N ASP A 344 -21.06 0.70 19.99
CA ASP A 344 -21.23 -0.74 20.21
C ASP A 344 -19.89 -1.49 20.15
N THR A 345 -18.86 -0.87 19.57
CA THR A 345 -17.48 -1.38 19.48
C THR A 345 -16.46 -0.26 19.73
N PRO A 346 -16.40 0.26 20.97
CA PRO A 346 -15.72 1.51 21.24
C PRO A 346 -14.22 1.40 21.00
N SER A 347 -13.73 2.35 20.21
CA SER A 347 -12.32 2.70 20.22
C SER A 347 -11.87 3.11 21.62
N PRO A 348 -10.57 3.07 21.92
CA PRO A 348 -10.04 3.61 23.16
C PRO A 348 -10.52 5.06 23.37
N SER A 349 -10.62 5.48 24.63
CA SER A 349 -10.85 6.88 24.99
C SER A 349 -9.60 7.45 25.63
N GLY A 350 -9.41 8.77 25.53
CA GLY A 350 -8.27 9.45 26.10
C GLY A 350 -7.01 9.34 25.25
N THR A 351 -5.87 9.38 25.92
CA THR A 351 -4.55 9.50 25.28
C THR A 351 -3.74 8.22 25.43
N VAL A 352 -3.28 7.69 24.30
CA VAL A 352 -2.38 6.51 24.21
C VAL A 352 -1.15 6.87 23.39
N THR A 353 -0.20 5.95 23.24
CA THR A 353 0.99 6.16 22.39
C THR A 353 1.11 5.08 21.32
N ILE A 354 1.86 5.36 20.26
CA ILE A 354 2.31 4.36 19.29
C ILE A 354 3.40 3.53 19.98
N GLU A 355 3.21 2.23 20.13
CA GLU A 355 4.22 1.34 20.70
C GLU A 355 5.16 0.78 19.64
N ARG A 356 4.58 0.35 18.51
CA ARG A 356 5.31 -0.35 17.46
C ARG A 356 4.71 -0.06 16.10
N ILE A 357 5.58 -0.04 15.09
CA ILE A 357 5.22 0.14 13.68
C ILE A 357 5.60 -1.15 12.96
N ALA A 358 4.64 -1.76 12.27
CA ALA A 358 4.87 -2.94 11.45
C ALA A 358 4.40 -2.66 10.02
N LEU A 359 5.34 -2.73 9.07
CA LEU A 359 5.07 -2.64 7.64
C LEU A 359 4.86 -4.04 7.07
N ASN A 360 3.87 -4.17 6.19
CA ASN A 360 3.40 -5.43 5.61
C ASN A 360 3.27 -6.56 6.65
N PRO A 361 2.50 -6.37 7.73
CA PRO A 361 2.45 -7.34 8.83
C PRO A 361 1.67 -8.60 8.44
N GLY A 362 2.15 -9.76 8.89
CA GLY A 362 1.29 -10.94 9.03
C GLY A 362 0.28 -10.76 10.16
N TYR A 363 -0.79 -11.57 10.18
CA TYR A 363 -1.85 -11.49 11.18
C TYR A 363 -2.01 -12.79 11.97
N THR A 364 -1.78 -12.70 13.28
CA THR A 364 -2.09 -13.79 14.22
C THR A 364 -3.57 -13.71 14.57
N TYR A 365 -4.36 -14.67 14.10
CA TYR A 365 -5.74 -14.85 14.53
C TYR A 365 -5.77 -15.79 15.74
N ASN A 366 -6.35 -15.35 16.85
CA ASN A 366 -6.57 -16.14 18.05
C ASN A 366 -8.05 -16.05 18.46
N PRO A 367 -8.86 -17.11 18.30
CA PRO A 367 -10.29 -17.05 18.58
C PRO A 367 -10.65 -16.75 20.04
N LYS A 368 -9.71 -16.92 20.98
CA LYS A 368 -9.89 -16.60 22.40
C LYS A 368 -9.65 -15.11 22.72
N VAL A 369 -8.94 -14.41 21.86
CA VAL A 369 -8.54 -13.00 22.06
C VAL A 369 -9.26 -12.09 21.07
N ASN A 370 -9.42 -12.55 19.82
CA ASN A 370 -10.09 -11.83 18.76
C ASN A 370 -11.60 -12.09 18.81
N PHE A 371 -12.06 -13.09 18.08
CA PHE A 371 -13.44 -13.57 18.02
C PHE A 371 -13.41 -14.93 17.36
N GLN A 372 -14.41 -15.77 17.60
CA GLN A 372 -14.55 -17.01 16.85
C GLN A 372 -15.23 -16.74 15.49
N GLN A 373 -14.49 -16.90 14.40
CA GLN A 373 -14.98 -16.78 13.04
C GLN A 373 -15.39 -18.17 12.54
N GLY A 374 -16.68 -18.40 12.35
CA GLY A 374 -17.18 -19.70 11.90
C GLY A 374 -16.74 -20.82 12.86
N ALA A 375 -16.13 -21.87 12.30
CA ALA A 375 -15.65 -23.03 13.07
C ALA A 375 -14.17 -22.90 13.51
N ASN A 376 -13.54 -21.73 13.35
CA ASN A 376 -12.12 -21.55 13.64
C ASN A 376 -11.89 -21.42 15.16
N ASP A 377 -11.46 -22.50 15.80
CA ASP A 377 -11.23 -22.62 17.25
C ASP A 377 -9.73 -22.67 17.65
N LYS A 378 -8.83 -22.49 16.66
CA LYS A 378 -7.37 -22.52 16.82
C LYS A 378 -6.72 -21.22 16.41
N ILE A 379 -5.50 -21.01 16.92
CA ILE A 379 -4.63 -19.93 16.47
C ILE A 379 -4.23 -20.18 15.01
N LEU A 380 -4.37 -19.18 14.16
CA LEU A 380 -4.01 -19.21 12.75
C LEU A 380 -3.01 -18.09 12.45
N GLN A 381 -2.07 -18.36 11.55
CA GLN A 381 -1.13 -17.38 11.03
C GLN A 381 -1.56 -17.04 9.60
N ILE A 382 -2.07 -15.83 9.40
CA ILE A 382 -2.46 -15.32 8.09
C ILE A 382 -1.25 -14.58 7.50
N PRO A 383 -0.84 -14.91 6.27
CA PRO A 383 0.34 -14.30 5.66
C PRO A 383 0.12 -12.79 5.41
N PRO A 384 1.20 -12.02 5.24
CA PRO A 384 1.11 -10.58 4.97
C PRO A 384 0.57 -10.29 3.57
N GLY A 385 0.15 -9.05 3.36
CA GLY A 385 -0.20 -8.49 2.06
C GLY A 385 -1.29 -7.41 2.13
N PRO A 386 -1.51 -6.67 1.02
CA PRO A 386 -2.48 -5.58 0.95
C PRO A 386 -3.92 -6.01 1.26
N ASN A 387 -4.23 -7.29 1.02
CA ASN A 387 -5.53 -7.86 1.35
C ASN A 387 -5.63 -8.49 2.75
N GLY A 388 -4.59 -8.32 3.57
CA GLY A 388 -4.55 -8.81 4.94
C GLY A 388 -5.60 -8.15 5.83
N PRO A 389 -5.99 -8.78 6.96
CA PRO A 389 -6.97 -8.20 7.89
C PRO A 389 -6.63 -6.80 8.41
N VAL A 390 -5.34 -6.44 8.41
CA VAL A 390 -4.82 -5.14 8.85
C VAL A 390 -4.15 -4.36 7.71
N GLY A 391 -4.30 -4.82 6.46
CA GLY A 391 -3.70 -4.20 5.28
C GLY A 391 -2.17 -4.17 5.31
N THR A 392 -1.58 -3.15 4.68
CA THR A 392 -0.12 -3.02 4.51
C THR A 392 0.61 -2.44 5.73
N VAL A 393 -0.10 -1.99 6.76
CA VAL A 393 0.50 -1.30 7.91
C VAL A 393 -0.26 -1.62 9.18
N TRP A 394 0.47 -1.82 10.28
CA TRP A 394 -0.05 -1.83 11.64
C TRP A 394 0.76 -0.91 12.56
N LEU A 395 0.12 0.13 13.06
CA LEU A 395 0.64 1.00 14.12
C LEU A 395 0.00 0.58 15.44
N ALA A 396 0.72 -0.21 16.25
CA ALA A 396 0.24 -0.69 17.53
C ALA A 396 0.10 0.48 18.51
N LEU A 397 -1.04 0.55 19.20
CA LEU A 397 -1.26 1.51 20.29
C LEU A 397 -0.88 0.89 21.64
N SER A 398 -0.59 1.74 22.62
CA SER A 398 -0.28 1.33 24.00
C SER A 398 -1.45 0.73 24.76
N LYS A 399 -2.64 0.78 24.18
CA LYS A 399 -3.74 -0.05 24.63
C LYS A 399 -3.64 -1.38 23.87
N PRO A 400 -3.42 -2.51 24.58
CA PRO A 400 -3.30 -3.82 23.94
C PRO A 400 -4.48 -4.07 23.00
N THR A 401 -4.19 -4.71 21.87
CA THR A 401 -5.15 -5.07 20.81
C THR A 401 -5.66 -3.96 19.89
N TYR A 402 -5.33 -2.70 20.17
CA TYR A 402 -5.74 -1.57 19.34
C TYR A 402 -4.61 -1.06 18.45
N GLY A 403 -4.97 -0.61 17.24
CA GLY A 403 -4.02 -0.10 16.26
C GLY A 403 -4.64 0.89 15.27
N ILE A 404 -3.78 1.66 14.62
CA ILE A 404 -4.09 2.36 13.36
C ILE A 404 -3.55 1.49 12.23
N HIS A 405 -4.37 1.14 11.25
CA HIS A 405 -3.98 0.18 10.23
C HIS A 405 -4.64 0.40 8.86
N GLY A 406 -4.09 -0.25 7.84
CA GLY A 406 -4.64 -0.26 6.48
C GLY A 406 -5.88 -1.13 6.33
N THR A 407 -6.43 -1.23 5.12
CA THR A 407 -7.61 -2.06 4.85
C THR A 407 -7.58 -2.63 3.41
N PRO A 408 -8.08 -3.85 3.19
CA PRO A 408 -8.38 -4.36 1.84
C PRO A 408 -9.53 -3.62 1.13
N GLU A 409 -10.32 -2.83 1.87
CA GLU A 409 -11.57 -2.25 1.38
C GLU A 409 -11.56 -0.71 1.47
N PRO A 410 -10.72 -0.01 0.66
CA PRO A 410 -10.54 1.44 0.77
C PRO A 410 -11.84 2.21 0.54
N SER A 411 -12.74 1.68 -0.31
CA SER A 411 -14.05 2.28 -0.57
C SER A 411 -15.01 2.28 0.62
N LYS A 412 -14.71 1.57 1.71
CA LYS A 412 -15.54 1.57 2.93
C LYS A 412 -15.09 2.55 4.00
N ILE A 413 -13.93 3.19 3.84
CA ILE A 413 -13.38 4.14 4.81
C ILE A 413 -14.32 5.34 5.03
N GLY A 414 -14.65 5.60 6.29
CA GLY A 414 -15.58 6.65 6.73
C GLY A 414 -17.07 6.29 6.56
N ARG A 415 -17.37 5.17 5.89
CA ARG A 415 -18.75 4.69 5.61
C ARG A 415 -19.19 3.58 6.57
N THR A 416 -18.25 2.79 7.08
CA THR A 416 -18.50 1.74 8.08
C THR A 416 -17.98 2.11 9.47
N GLN A 417 -18.23 1.24 10.44
CA GLN A 417 -17.65 1.30 11.78
C GLN A 417 -16.71 0.11 11.95
N SER A 418 -15.60 0.29 12.67
CA SER A 418 -14.65 -0.77 12.99
C SER A 418 -14.97 -1.42 14.34
N HIS A 419 -14.40 -2.59 14.60
CA HIS A 419 -14.43 -3.23 15.91
C HIS A 419 -13.44 -2.58 16.91
N GLY A 420 -13.36 -1.25 16.94
CA GLY A 420 -12.53 -0.49 17.87
C GLY A 420 -11.17 -0.01 17.36
N CYS A 421 -10.61 -0.57 16.28
CA CYS A 421 -9.36 -0.08 15.67
C CYS A 421 -9.60 1.13 14.74
N ILE A 422 -8.54 1.88 14.41
CA ILE A 422 -8.63 2.96 13.41
C ILE A 422 -8.20 2.40 12.05
N ARG A 423 -9.13 2.38 11.09
CA ARG A 423 -8.85 1.93 9.72
C ARG A 423 -8.67 3.10 8.78
N LEU A 424 -7.62 3.05 7.99
CA LEU A 424 -7.31 3.95 6.89
C LEU A 424 -7.20 3.12 5.60
N THR A 425 -7.17 3.78 4.44
CA THR A 425 -6.73 3.12 3.21
C THR A 425 -5.27 2.65 3.38
N ASN A 426 -4.83 1.66 2.60
CA ASN A 426 -3.45 1.17 2.70
C ASN A 426 -2.43 2.27 2.40
N TRP A 427 -2.70 3.13 1.42
CA TRP A 427 -1.82 4.24 1.07
C TRP A 427 -1.75 5.31 2.16
N ASP A 428 -2.88 5.72 2.75
CA ASP A 428 -2.91 6.69 3.85
C ASP A 428 -2.20 6.12 5.10
N ALA A 429 -2.43 4.84 5.41
CA ALA A 429 -1.75 4.17 6.53
C ALA A 429 -0.23 4.09 6.31
N THR A 430 0.18 3.80 5.07
CA THR A 430 1.60 3.75 4.67
C THR A 430 2.26 5.11 4.75
N GLU A 431 1.58 6.17 4.31
CA GLU A 431 2.07 7.54 4.42
C GLU A 431 2.25 7.94 5.88
N LEU A 432 1.21 7.75 6.71
CA LEU A 432 1.27 8.05 8.14
C LEU A 432 2.40 7.27 8.84
N ALA A 433 2.54 5.97 8.56
CA ALA A 433 3.57 5.10 9.13
C ALA A 433 4.99 5.63 8.89
N LYS A 434 5.24 6.24 7.73
CA LYS A 434 6.55 6.81 7.36
C LYS A 434 6.85 8.12 8.09
N MET A 435 5.85 8.79 8.64
CA MET A 435 6.00 10.06 9.36
C MET A 435 5.96 9.92 10.89
N VAL A 436 5.57 8.76 11.43
CA VAL A 436 5.43 8.52 12.87
C VAL A 436 6.59 7.67 13.42
N LYS A 437 6.76 7.72 14.74
CA LYS A 437 7.72 6.88 15.49
C LYS A 437 7.05 6.31 16.74
N ALA A 438 7.64 5.27 17.32
CA ALA A 438 7.25 4.82 18.65
C ALA A 438 7.31 5.98 19.66
N GLY A 439 6.34 6.04 20.57
CA GLY A 439 6.14 7.11 21.54
C GLY A 439 5.28 8.28 21.04
N VAL A 440 4.97 8.38 19.74
CA VAL A 440 4.03 9.40 19.24
C VAL A 440 2.68 9.26 19.95
N THR A 441 2.14 10.38 20.42
CA THR A 441 0.89 10.41 21.17
C THR A 441 -0.31 10.31 20.22
N VAL A 442 -1.31 9.51 20.60
CA VAL A 442 -2.60 9.39 19.91
C VAL A 442 -3.72 9.76 20.88
N GLU A 443 -4.47 10.80 20.54
CA GLU A 443 -5.58 11.33 21.34
C GLU A 443 -6.91 10.98 20.67
N PHE A 444 -7.78 10.28 21.39
CA PHE A 444 -9.15 9.99 20.92
C PHE A 444 -10.11 11.06 21.40
N VAL A 445 -10.84 11.67 20.47
CA VAL A 445 -11.86 12.70 20.74
C VAL A 445 -13.22 12.28 20.18
N ASP A 446 -14.30 12.75 20.84
CA ASP A 446 -15.69 12.36 20.57
C ASP A 446 -16.52 13.45 19.87
#